data_AF-A0A7C7V2G8-F1
#
_entry.id   AF-A0A7C7V2G8-F1
#
_cell.length_a   1.000
_cell.length_b   1.000
_cell.length_c   1.000
_cell.angle_alpha   90.00
_cell.angle_beta   90.00
_cell.angle_gamma   90.00
#
_symmetry.space_group_name_H-M   'P 1'
#
loop_
_entity.id
_entity.type
_entity.pdbx_description
1 polymer ?
#
loop_
_entity_poly.entity_id
_entity_poly.type
_entity_poly.pdbx_seq_one_letter_code
_entity_poly.pdbx_strand_id
1 'polypeptide(L)'
;MGLNRKELGMRPSDVLSGEHRVIELVLACLERIVQDGERRGRVASWPAAEALDFFRTFADRCHHGKEEKCFFPAMEAHGFPRHGGPTGVMLAEHDRGRACVRGMSEALEAAGRGEAAAVGGFADQGRRYIDLLRAHIEKEDHCLFTMANRAFSEEDQRRLLAQFEQVEAELMGAGAHERYVEMANRLAQQLGVEQQAGVGSGHGCSHGR
;
A
#
# COMPACT_ATOMS: atom_id res chain seq x y z
N MET A 1 -17.16 33.11 2.49
CA MET A 1 -15.72 33.18 2.83
C MET A 1 -15.12 31.83 2.48
N GLY A 2 -14.48 31.73 1.31
CA GLY A 2 -13.81 30.49 0.89
C GLY A 2 -12.52 30.36 1.67
N LEU A 3 -12.41 29.32 2.49
CA LEU A 3 -11.17 29.00 3.18
C LEU A 3 -10.11 28.68 2.11
N ASN A 4 -9.00 29.39 2.19
CA ASN A 4 -7.86 29.23 1.32
C ASN A 4 -7.28 27.83 1.54
N ARG A 5 -7.24 27.01 0.48
CA ARG A 5 -6.78 25.62 0.51
C ARG A 5 -5.32 25.45 0.95
N LYS A 6 -4.57 26.57 1.09
CA LYS A 6 -3.20 26.64 1.62
C LYS A 6 -3.09 26.69 3.16
N GLU A 7 -4.19 26.81 3.90
CA GLU A 7 -4.19 26.73 5.38
C GLU A 7 -4.62 25.36 5.94
N LEU A 8 -5.03 24.42 5.09
CA LEU A 8 -5.23 23.03 5.54
C LEU A 8 -3.85 22.37 5.68
N GLY A 9 -3.40 22.18 6.92
CA GLY A 9 -2.29 21.28 7.23
C GLY A 9 -2.56 19.88 6.66
N MET A 10 -1.49 19.16 6.33
CA MET A 10 -1.54 17.77 5.86
C MET A 10 -2.42 16.93 6.80
N ARG A 11 -3.37 16.16 6.25
CA ARG A 11 -4.21 15.26 7.05
C ARG A 11 -3.62 13.84 7.01
N PRO A 12 -3.88 13.00 8.03
CA PRO A 12 -3.58 11.57 8.01
C PRO A 12 -4.06 10.87 6.72
N SER A 13 -5.26 11.20 6.23
CA SER A 13 -5.75 10.64 4.97
C SER A 13 -4.90 11.03 3.76
N ASP A 14 -4.30 12.24 3.77
CA ASP A 14 -3.45 12.69 2.67
C ASP A 14 -2.13 11.89 2.65
N VAL A 15 -1.63 11.46 3.83
CA VAL A 15 -0.48 10.55 3.96
C VAL A 15 -0.83 9.17 3.40
N LEU A 16 -1.93 8.57 3.86
CA LEU A 16 -2.37 7.24 3.41
C LEU A 16 -2.65 7.21 1.89
N SER A 17 -3.37 8.19 1.36
CA SER A 17 -3.59 8.31 -0.09
C SER A 17 -2.29 8.50 -0.88
N GLY A 18 -1.27 9.15 -0.29
CA GLY A 18 0.07 9.25 -0.89
C GLY A 18 0.76 7.89 -0.98
N GLU A 19 0.69 7.10 0.09
CA GLU A 19 1.19 5.72 0.14
C GLU A 19 0.45 4.82 -0.86
N HIS A 20 -0.87 4.99 -1.04
CA HIS A 20 -1.65 4.28 -2.06
C HIS A 20 -1.06 4.43 -3.46
N ARG A 21 -0.59 5.63 -3.84
CA ARG A 21 -0.01 5.86 -5.17
C ARG A 21 1.25 5.01 -5.39
N VAL A 22 2.05 4.82 -4.34
CA VAL A 22 3.24 3.95 -4.38
C VAL A 22 2.81 2.49 -4.47
N ILE A 23 1.80 2.09 -3.71
CA ILE A 23 1.24 0.73 -3.72
C ILE A 23 0.68 0.38 -5.10
N GLU A 24 -0.07 1.27 -5.72
CA GLU A 24 -0.62 1.08 -7.07
C GLU A 24 0.46 0.90 -8.14
N LEU A 25 1.59 1.61 -8.02
CA LEU A 25 2.74 1.42 -8.92
C LEU A 25 3.27 -0.02 -8.82
N VAL A 26 3.40 -0.56 -7.61
CA VAL A 26 3.86 -1.93 -7.40
C VAL A 26 2.78 -2.96 -7.79
N LEU A 27 1.49 -2.64 -7.66
CA LEU A 27 0.41 -3.47 -8.22
C LEU A 27 0.50 -3.58 -9.75
N ALA A 28 0.81 -2.48 -10.44
CA ALA A 28 1.05 -2.50 -11.88
C ALA A 28 2.30 -3.32 -12.25
N CYS A 29 3.34 -3.28 -11.42
CA CYS A 29 4.49 -4.18 -11.53
C CYS A 29 4.11 -5.64 -11.37
N LEU A 30 3.31 -5.99 -10.36
CA LEU A 30 2.81 -7.34 -10.14
C LEU A 30 1.99 -7.83 -11.34
N GLU A 31 1.12 -6.98 -11.90
CA GLU A 31 0.33 -7.30 -13.10
C GLU A 31 1.25 -7.67 -14.27
N ARG A 32 2.32 -6.90 -14.50
CA ARG A 32 3.33 -7.22 -15.52
C ARG A 32 4.04 -8.55 -15.22
N ILE A 33 4.44 -8.79 -13.97
CA ILE A 33 5.11 -10.03 -13.54
C ILE A 33 4.21 -11.24 -13.82
N VAL A 34 2.92 -11.15 -13.50
CA VAL A 34 1.93 -12.21 -13.76
C VAL A 34 1.80 -12.48 -15.27
N GLN A 35 1.58 -11.44 -16.08
CA GLN A 35 1.41 -11.57 -17.53
C GLN A 35 2.67 -12.16 -18.21
N ASP A 36 3.85 -11.72 -17.80
CA ASP A 36 5.13 -12.25 -18.29
C ASP A 36 5.37 -13.69 -17.86
N GLY A 37 5.00 -14.01 -16.61
CA GLY A 37 5.11 -15.34 -16.04
C GLY A 37 4.28 -16.37 -16.80
N GLU A 38 3.02 -16.04 -17.09
CA GLU A 38 2.12 -16.88 -17.87
C GLU A 38 2.61 -17.07 -19.30
N ARG A 39 2.99 -15.97 -19.98
CA ARG A 39 3.47 -16.01 -21.36
C ARG A 39 4.74 -16.87 -21.51
N ARG A 40 5.64 -16.81 -20.53
CA ARG A 40 6.94 -17.52 -20.57
C ARG A 40 6.89 -18.90 -19.91
N GLY A 41 5.79 -19.24 -19.24
CA GLY A 41 5.71 -20.43 -18.39
C GLY A 41 6.69 -20.43 -17.22
N ARG A 42 7.11 -19.24 -16.75
CA ARG A 42 8.07 -19.08 -15.65
C ARG A 42 7.96 -17.71 -15.00
N VAL A 43 7.79 -17.68 -13.68
CA VAL A 43 7.84 -16.43 -12.90
C VAL A 43 9.28 -15.98 -12.72
N ALA A 44 9.57 -14.70 -13.02
CA ALA A 44 10.88 -14.11 -12.78
C ALA A 44 11.10 -13.93 -11.27
N SER A 45 12.07 -14.67 -10.72
CA SER A 45 12.25 -14.79 -9.27
C SER A 45 12.56 -13.45 -8.57
N TRP A 46 13.48 -12.66 -9.11
CA TRP A 46 13.88 -11.41 -8.48
C TRP A 46 12.75 -10.36 -8.47
N PRO A 47 12.10 -10.00 -9.60
CA PRO A 47 11.00 -9.02 -9.57
C PRO A 47 9.82 -9.45 -8.69
N ALA A 48 9.49 -10.76 -8.70
CA ALA A 48 8.43 -11.29 -7.86
C ALA A 48 8.77 -11.21 -6.37
N ALA A 49 10.02 -11.52 -5.99
CA ALA A 49 10.47 -11.43 -4.61
C ALA A 49 10.46 -9.97 -4.10
N GLU A 50 10.92 -9.01 -4.91
CA GLU A 50 10.90 -7.58 -4.54
C GLU A 50 9.46 -7.07 -4.35
N ALA A 51 8.54 -7.44 -5.26
CA ALA A 51 7.13 -7.07 -5.11
C ALA A 51 6.52 -7.68 -3.84
N LEU A 52 6.81 -8.95 -3.54
CA LEU A 52 6.31 -9.60 -2.32
C LEU A 52 6.90 -9.00 -1.05
N ASP A 53 8.17 -8.61 -1.05
CA ASP A 53 8.76 -7.88 0.07
C ASP A 53 8.07 -6.54 0.28
N PHE A 54 7.86 -5.77 -0.81
CA PHE A 54 7.13 -4.50 -0.76
C PHE A 54 5.75 -4.65 -0.11
N PHE A 55 4.96 -5.64 -0.55
CA PHE A 55 3.61 -5.82 -0.05
C PHE A 55 3.58 -6.23 1.43
N ARG A 56 4.55 -7.03 1.89
CA ARG A 56 4.65 -7.43 3.30
C ARG A 56 5.11 -6.30 4.21
N THR A 57 5.97 -5.43 3.71
CA THR A 57 6.66 -4.43 4.53
C THR A 57 5.97 -3.08 4.41
N PHE A 58 5.95 -2.49 3.22
CA PHE A 58 5.36 -1.19 2.98
C PHE A 58 3.82 -1.23 3.02
N ALA A 59 3.18 -2.07 2.20
CA ALA A 59 1.72 -2.07 2.14
C ALA A 59 1.08 -2.61 3.43
N ASP A 60 1.57 -3.73 3.96
CA ASP A 60 0.97 -4.35 5.14
C ASP A 60 1.54 -3.79 6.46
N ARG A 61 2.82 -4.04 6.77
CA ARG A 61 3.36 -3.64 8.08
C ARG A 61 3.33 -2.13 8.30
N CYS A 62 3.63 -1.31 7.30
CA CYS A 62 3.63 0.14 7.45
C CYS A 62 2.22 0.73 7.26
N HIS A 63 1.70 0.66 6.03
CA HIS A 63 0.48 1.34 5.64
C HIS A 63 -0.76 0.78 6.36
N HIS A 64 -1.11 -0.51 6.19
CA HIS A 64 -2.18 -1.12 6.99
C HIS A 64 -1.88 -1.05 8.49
N GLY A 65 -0.60 -1.09 8.89
CA GLY A 65 -0.19 -0.90 10.28
C GLY A 65 -0.66 0.44 10.89
N LYS A 66 -0.54 1.54 10.13
CA LYS A 66 -1.04 2.87 10.51
C LYS A 66 -2.57 2.86 10.63
N GLU A 67 -3.24 2.15 9.73
CA GLU A 67 -4.69 2.06 9.70
C GLU A 67 -5.25 1.24 10.85
N GLU A 68 -4.79 -0.01 10.99
CA GLU A 68 -5.29 -0.96 11.97
C GLU A 68 -4.98 -0.53 13.42
N LYS A 69 -3.85 0.15 13.65
CA LYS A 69 -3.43 0.56 14.99
C LYS A 69 -3.87 1.96 15.39
N CYS A 70 -4.10 2.85 14.43
CA CYS A 70 -4.33 4.27 14.70
C CYS A 70 -5.60 4.80 14.03
N PHE A 71 -5.68 4.73 12.70
CA PHE A 71 -6.75 5.37 11.94
C PHE A 71 -8.13 4.73 12.18
N PHE A 72 -8.24 3.39 12.06
CA PHE A 72 -9.51 2.69 12.29
C PHE A 72 -9.96 2.77 13.76
N PRO A 73 -9.11 2.58 14.78
CA PRO A 73 -9.50 2.82 16.17
C PRO A 73 -9.99 4.26 16.43
N ALA A 74 -9.38 5.27 15.79
CA ALA A 74 -9.88 6.63 15.88
C ALA A 74 -11.27 6.75 15.26
N MET A 75 -11.51 6.19 14.07
CA MET A 75 -12.87 6.16 13.50
C MET A 75 -13.86 5.46 14.44
N GLU A 76 -13.49 4.30 15.00
CA GLU A 76 -14.36 3.56 15.92
C GLU A 76 -14.71 4.40 17.17
N ALA A 77 -13.77 5.18 17.70
CA ALA A 77 -14.02 6.13 18.79
C ALA A 77 -14.98 7.27 18.43
N HIS A 78 -15.09 7.61 17.13
CA HIS A 78 -16.07 8.56 16.60
C HIS A 78 -17.40 7.90 16.18
N GLY A 79 -17.65 6.65 16.63
CA GLY A 79 -18.94 5.99 16.48
C GLY A 79 -19.14 5.20 15.19
N PHE A 80 -18.08 5.03 14.38
CA PHE A 80 -18.13 4.10 13.25
C PHE A 80 -18.09 2.65 13.78
N PRO A 81 -19.07 1.80 13.47
CA PRO A 81 -19.09 0.45 14.02
C PRO A 81 -18.00 -0.42 13.39
N ARG A 82 -17.26 -1.16 14.21
CA ARG A 82 -16.31 -2.17 13.74
C ARG A 82 -17.03 -3.35 13.09
N HIS A 83 -17.97 -3.96 13.80
CA HIS A 83 -18.73 -5.11 13.30
C HIS A 83 -19.84 -4.65 12.36
N GLY A 84 -19.80 -5.12 11.11
CA GLY A 84 -20.77 -4.75 10.08
C GLY A 84 -20.64 -3.30 9.58
N GLY A 85 -19.60 -2.57 9.99
CA GLY A 85 -19.31 -1.22 9.51
C GLY A 85 -18.01 -1.14 8.71
N PRO A 86 -17.63 0.09 8.32
CA PRO A 86 -16.62 0.29 7.28
C PRO A 86 -15.23 -0.21 7.69
N THR A 87 -14.80 -0.01 8.95
CA THR A 87 -13.48 -0.48 9.42
C THR A 87 -13.38 -2.01 9.46
N GLY A 88 -14.48 -2.70 9.82
CA GLY A 88 -14.51 -4.17 9.78
C GLY A 88 -14.41 -4.77 8.39
N VAL A 89 -14.98 -4.09 7.37
CA VAL A 89 -14.84 -4.51 5.97
C VAL A 89 -13.38 -4.35 5.53
N MET A 90 -12.73 -3.22 5.83
CA MET A 90 -11.32 -3.00 5.47
C MET A 90 -10.40 -4.04 6.13
N LEU A 91 -10.57 -4.29 7.43
CA LEU A 91 -9.80 -5.31 8.16
C LEU A 91 -9.93 -6.71 7.55
N ALA A 92 -11.14 -7.12 7.18
CA ALA A 92 -11.36 -8.41 6.54
C ALA A 92 -10.68 -8.50 5.17
N GLU A 93 -10.55 -7.37 4.46
CA GLU A 93 -9.83 -7.31 3.19
C GLU A 93 -8.32 -7.31 3.38
N HIS A 94 -7.79 -6.66 4.42
CA HIS A 94 -6.36 -6.78 4.77
C HIS A 94 -5.98 -8.25 5.00
N ASP A 95 -6.81 -9.00 5.74
CA ASP A 95 -6.58 -10.43 5.98
C ASP A 95 -6.60 -11.27 4.69
N ARG A 96 -7.54 -10.97 3.78
CA ARG A 96 -7.58 -11.60 2.46
C ARG A 96 -6.36 -11.23 1.61
N GLY A 97 -5.90 -9.98 1.68
CA GLY A 97 -4.69 -9.50 1.02
C GLY A 97 -3.46 -10.25 1.52
N ARG A 98 -3.28 -10.34 2.84
CA ARG A 98 -2.22 -11.14 3.49
C ARG A 98 -2.25 -12.60 3.05
N ALA A 99 -3.43 -13.19 2.88
CA ALA A 99 -3.57 -14.56 2.38
C ALA A 99 -3.09 -14.71 0.92
N CYS A 100 -3.43 -13.76 0.04
CA CYS A 100 -2.95 -13.79 -1.35
C CYS A 100 -1.43 -13.64 -1.43
N VAL A 101 -0.84 -12.74 -0.62
CA VAL A 101 0.63 -12.56 -0.55
C VAL A 101 1.33 -13.83 -0.09
N ARG A 102 0.81 -14.53 0.93
CA ARG A 102 1.33 -15.85 1.34
C ARG A 102 1.25 -16.86 0.20
N GLY A 103 0.09 -16.98 -0.45
CA GLY A 103 -0.10 -17.91 -1.57
C GLY A 103 0.83 -17.63 -2.77
N MET A 104 1.04 -16.36 -3.13
CA MET A 104 2.03 -16.00 -4.16
C MET A 104 3.44 -16.41 -3.76
N SER A 105 3.80 -16.27 -2.48
CA SER A 105 5.14 -16.59 -2.00
C SER A 105 5.41 -18.10 -2.04
N GLU A 106 4.45 -18.91 -1.57
CA GLU A 106 4.52 -20.36 -1.65
C GLU A 106 4.61 -20.85 -3.10
N ALA A 107 3.82 -20.24 -4.00
CA ALA A 107 3.86 -20.55 -5.42
C ALA A 107 5.19 -20.15 -6.08
N LEU A 108 5.78 -19.01 -5.67
CA LEU A 108 7.09 -18.58 -6.17
C LEU A 108 8.19 -19.57 -5.77
N GLU A 109 8.19 -20.05 -4.53
CA GLU A 109 9.13 -21.07 -4.06
C GLU A 109 8.96 -22.39 -4.81
N ALA A 110 7.72 -22.85 -5.01
CA ALA A 110 7.42 -24.06 -5.77
C ALA A 110 7.85 -23.95 -7.24
N ALA A 111 7.61 -22.81 -7.88
CA ALA A 111 8.09 -22.54 -9.23
C ALA A 111 9.63 -22.56 -9.29
N GLY A 112 10.31 -22.06 -8.26
CA GLY A 112 11.78 -22.13 -8.12
C GLY A 112 12.32 -23.57 -8.03
N ARG A 113 11.52 -24.51 -7.54
CA ARG A 113 11.84 -25.95 -7.51
C ARG A 113 11.49 -26.69 -8.81
N GLY A 114 10.96 -25.99 -9.82
CA GLY A 114 10.61 -26.56 -11.12
C GLY A 114 9.18 -27.09 -11.23
N GLU A 115 8.30 -26.80 -10.27
CA GLU A 115 6.90 -27.21 -10.31
C GLU A 115 6.11 -26.34 -11.30
N ALA A 116 5.90 -26.82 -12.53
CA ALA A 116 5.30 -26.02 -13.61
C ALA A 116 3.90 -25.47 -13.27
N ALA A 117 3.10 -26.22 -12.51
CA ALA A 117 1.76 -25.79 -12.08
C ALA A 117 1.80 -24.56 -11.14
N ALA A 118 2.93 -24.32 -10.46
CA ALA A 118 3.07 -23.22 -9.52
C ALA A 118 3.06 -21.83 -10.19
N VAL A 119 3.41 -21.75 -11.48
CA VAL A 119 3.31 -20.50 -12.26
C VAL A 119 1.86 -20.03 -12.35
N GLY A 120 0.93 -20.96 -12.61
CA GLY A 120 -0.51 -20.67 -12.60
C GLY A 120 -1.02 -20.27 -11.21
N GLY A 121 -0.56 -20.97 -10.17
CA GLY A 121 -0.87 -20.63 -8.78
C GLY A 121 -0.43 -19.22 -8.38
N PHE A 122 0.78 -18.80 -8.79
CA PHE A 122 1.27 -17.44 -8.59
C PHE A 122 0.39 -16.42 -9.30
N ALA A 123 0.06 -16.67 -10.56
CA ALA A 123 -0.76 -15.78 -11.39
C ALA A 123 -2.17 -15.59 -10.82
N ASP A 124 -2.81 -16.67 -10.35
CA ASP A 124 -4.16 -16.62 -9.78
C ASP A 124 -4.20 -15.82 -8.47
N GLN A 125 -3.24 -16.04 -7.58
CA GLN A 125 -3.13 -15.26 -6.34
C GLN A 125 -2.78 -13.80 -6.63
N GLY A 126 -1.91 -13.55 -7.61
CA GLY A 126 -1.55 -12.20 -8.04
C GLY A 126 -2.74 -11.41 -8.57
N ARG A 127 -3.54 -11.97 -9.47
CA ARG A 127 -4.78 -11.33 -9.96
C ARG A 127 -5.75 -11.02 -8.83
N ARG A 128 -6.01 -11.98 -7.95
CA ARG A 128 -6.90 -11.79 -6.79
C ARG A 128 -6.42 -10.66 -5.89
N TYR A 129 -5.12 -10.58 -5.64
CA TYR A 129 -4.53 -9.52 -4.83
C TYR A 129 -4.66 -8.15 -5.50
N ILE A 130 -4.37 -8.06 -6.81
CA ILE A 130 -4.48 -6.82 -7.59
C ILE A 130 -5.92 -6.29 -7.56
N ASP A 131 -6.89 -7.14 -7.88
CA ASP A 131 -8.31 -6.75 -7.93
C ASP A 131 -8.81 -6.33 -6.54
N LEU A 132 -8.44 -7.09 -5.51
CA LEU A 132 -8.78 -6.78 -4.13
C LEU A 132 -8.22 -5.42 -3.73
N LEU A 133 -6.92 -5.18 -3.92
CA LEU A 133 -6.26 -3.99 -3.37
C LEU A 133 -6.62 -2.73 -4.14
N ARG A 134 -6.85 -2.81 -5.46
CA ARG A 134 -7.40 -1.67 -6.22
C ARG A 134 -8.79 -1.28 -5.73
N ALA A 135 -9.68 -2.26 -5.54
CA ALA A 135 -11.02 -1.99 -5.02
C ALA A 135 -11.00 -1.52 -3.55
N HIS A 136 -10.03 -1.98 -2.78
CA HIS A 136 -9.79 -1.56 -1.40
C HIS A 136 -9.41 -0.07 -1.34
N ILE A 137 -8.34 0.31 -2.06
CA ILE A 137 -7.84 1.69 -2.16
C ILE A 137 -8.94 2.66 -2.61
N GLU A 138 -9.74 2.28 -3.62
CA GLU A 138 -10.86 3.09 -4.09
C GLU A 138 -11.90 3.38 -2.99
N LYS A 139 -12.22 2.37 -2.16
CA LYS A 139 -13.17 2.56 -1.04
C LYS A 139 -12.56 3.46 0.03
N GLU A 140 -11.28 3.35 0.29
CA GLU A 140 -10.62 4.18 1.29
C GLU A 140 -10.54 5.63 0.84
N ASP A 141 -9.95 5.88 -0.34
CA ASP A 141 -9.74 7.22 -0.87
C ASP A 141 -11.06 7.98 -1.09
N HIS A 142 -12.10 7.30 -1.58
CA HIS A 142 -13.34 7.97 -1.98
C HIS A 142 -14.47 7.87 -0.96
N CYS A 143 -14.46 6.88 -0.07
CA CYS A 143 -15.50 6.72 0.96
C CYS A 143 -14.96 6.90 2.37
N LEU A 144 -14.04 6.02 2.81
CA LEU A 144 -13.61 5.95 4.19
C LEU A 144 -12.93 7.25 4.66
N PHE A 145 -11.97 7.75 3.88
CA PHE A 145 -11.24 8.97 4.22
C PHE A 145 -12.13 10.21 4.16
N THR A 146 -13.14 10.22 3.27
CA THR A 146 -14.14 11.29 3.26
C THR A 146 -15.00 11.27 4.54
N MET A 147 -15.38 10.09 5.01
CA MET A 147 -16.13 9.92 6.26
C MET A 147 -15.28 10.35 7.48
N ALA A 148 -14.04 9.88 7.55
CA ALA A 148 -13.10 10.19 8.62
C ALA A 148 -12.80 11.70 8.70
N ASN A 149 -12.51 12.34 7.56
CA ASN A 149 -12.20 13.77 7.50
C ASN A 149 -13.37 14.68 7.93
N ARG A 150 -14.61 14.20 7.85
CA ARG A 150 -15.79 14.92 8.37
C ARG A 150 -15.99 14.71 9.87
N ALA A 151 -15.51 13.60 10.41
CA ALA A 151 -15.71 13.22 11.80
C ALA A 151 -14.57 13.71 12.73
N PHE A 152 -13.33 13.73 12.24
CA PHE A 152 -12.15 14.08 13.03
C PHE A 152 -12.02 15.58 13.26
N SER A 153 -11.70 15.95 14.50
CA SER A 153 -11.29 17.31 14.85
C SER A 153 -9.85 17.57 14.41
N GLU A 154 -9.41 18.84 14.39
CA GLU A 154 -8.00 19.15 14.12
C GLU A 154 -7.03 18.50 15.12
N GLU A 155 -7.47 18.31 16.38
CA GLU A 155 -6.67 17.63 17.39
C GLU A 155 -6.51 16.15 17.07
N ASP A 156 -7.58 15.49 16.63
CA ASP A 156 -7.51 14.09 16.17
C ASP A 156 -6.55 13.95 14.99
N GLN A 157 -6.63 14.86 14.01
CA GLN A 157 -5.74 14.85 12.85
C GLN A 157 -4.28 15.01 13.27
N ARG A 158 -3.95 15.97 14.16
CA ARG A 158 -2.58 16.16 14.68
C ARG A 158 -2.09 14.94 15.45
N ARG A 159 -2.94 14.35 16.30
CA ARG A 159 -2.62 13.16 17.09
C ARG A 159 -2.32 11.96 16.18
N LEU A 160 -3.15 11.74 15.16
CA LEU A 160 -2.96 10.64 14.20
C LEU A 160 -1.67 10.78 13.40
N LEU A 161 -1.32 11.99 12.96
CA LEU A 161 -0.04 12.22 12.27
C LEU A 161 1.16 11.85 13.16
N ALA A 162 1.15 12.28 14.43
CA ALA A 162 2.21 11.91 15.36
C ALA A 162 2.26 10.39 15.62
N GLN A 163 1.11 9.72 15.66
CA GLN A 163 1.05 8.26 15.78
C GLN A 163 1.58 7.55 14.53
N PHE A 164 1.33 8.08 13.33
CA PHE A 164 1.86 7.51 12.08
C PHE A 164 3.39 7.57 12.05
N GLU A 165 3.99 8.67 12.49
CA GLU A 165 5.45 8.79 12.61
C GLU A 165 6.02 7.74 13.58
N GLN A 166 5.34 7.49 14.70
CA GLN A 166 5.75 6.44 15.66
C GLN A 166 5.66 5.04 15.04
N VAL A 167 4.54 4.72 14.39
CA VAL A 167 4.35 3.42 13.71
C VAL A 167 5.43 3.20 12.67
N GLU A 168 5.75 4.22 11.87
CA GLU A 168 6.79 4.13 10.85
C GLU A 168 8.18 3.93 11.46
N ALA A 169 8.53 4.71 12.48
CA ALA A 169 9.80 4.59 13.19
C ALA A 169 9.98 3.21 13.84
N GLU A 170 8.93 2.68 14.48
CA GLU A 170 8.96 1.37 15.15
C GLU A 170 9.03 0.20 14.17
N LEU A 171 8.28 0.26 13.07
CA LEU A 171 8.11 -0.89 12.18
C LEU A 171 9.14 -0.96 11.07
N MET A 172 9.65 0.20 10.63
CA MET A 172 10.46 0.31 9.41
C MET A 172 11.84 0.91 9.67
N GLY A 173 12.00 1.66 10.78
CA GLY A 173 13.22 2.41 11.09
C GLY A 173 13.37 3.68 10.27
N ALA A 174 14.30 4.54 10.65
CA ALA A 174 14.51 5.83 9.98
C ALA A 174 14.82 5.67 8.48
N GLY A 175 14.21 6.53 7.65
CA GLY A 175 14.44 6.61 6.20
C GLY A 175 13.91 5.41 5.40
N ALA A 176 12.99 4.63 5.96
CA ALA A 176 12.51 3.41 5.31
C ALA A 176 11.46 3.69 4.24
N HIS A 177 10.61 4.69 4.42
CA HIS A 177 9.64 5.11 3.43
C HIS A 177 10.32 5.46 2.11
N GLU A 178 11.39 6.27 2.15
CA GLU A 178 12.16 6.64 0.96
C GLU A 178 12.79 5.41 0.29
N ARG A 179 13.35 4.48 1.07
CA ARG A 179 13.92 3.23 0.51
C ARG A 179 12.88 2.40 -0.26
N TYR A 180 11.65 2.31 0.25
CA TYR A 180 10.60 1.54 -0.41
C TYR A 180 10.01 2.26 -1.62
N VAL A 181 9.95 3.59 -1.60
CA VAL A 181 9.61 4.38 -2.79
C VAL A 181 10.69 4.18 -3.87
N GLU A 182 11.97 4.24 -3.52
CA GLU A 182 13.07 3.95 -4.45
C GLU A 182 13.03 2.52 -4.99
N MET A 183 12.67 1.55 -4.15
CA MET A 183 12.49 0.16 -4.56
C MET A 183 11.34 0.01 -5.55
N ALA A 184 10.18 0.62 -5.28
CA ALA A 184 9.03 0.63 -6.17
C ALA A 184 9.40 1.24 -7.54
N ASN A 185 10.10 2.37 -7.53
CA ASN A 185 10.57 3.06 -8.74
C ASN A 185 11.53 2.19 -9.56
N ARG A 186 12.48 1.54 -8.90
CA ARG A 186 13.45 0.63 -9.53
C ARG A 186 12.77 -0.58 -10.15
N LEU A 187 11.82 -1.18 -9.44
CA LEU A 187 11.05 -2.31 -9.92
C LEU A 187 10.21 -1.92 -11.16
N ALA A 188 9.54 -0.77 -11.11
CA ALA A 188 8.77 -0.24 -12.24
C ALA A 188 9.64 0.02 -13.47
N GLN A 189 10.80 0.67 -13.28
CA GLN A 189 11.76 0.92 -14.36
C GLN A 189 12.22 -0.39 -15.01
N GLN A 190 12.58 -1.40 -14.20
CA GLN A 190 13.06 -2.68 -14.71
C GLN A 190 11.99 -3.45 -15.49
N LEU A 191 10.72 -3.30 -15.11
CA LEU A 191 9.59 -3.94 -15.76
C LEU A 191 8.97 -3.12 -16.91
N GLY A 192 9.48 -1.91 -17.15
CA GLY A 192 8.92 -0.99 -18.15
C GLY A 192 7.49 -0.55 -17.83
N VAL A 193 7.16 -0.42 -16.54
CA VAL A 193 5.88 0.11 -16.07
C VAL A 193 6.02 1.62 -15.93
N GLU A 194 5.19 2.36 -16.67
CA GLU A 194 5.16 3.82 -16.58
C GLU A 194 4.58 4.28 -15.24
N GLN A 195 5.20 5.30 -14.66
CA GLN A 195 4.65 5.96 -13.50
C GLN A 195 3.50 6.87 -13.92
N GLN A 196 2.37 6.78 -13.23
CA GLN A 196 1.37 7.84 -13.34
C GLN A 196 1.98 9.14 -12.83
N ALA A 197 1.81 10.23 -13.59
CA ALA A 197 2.36 11.53 -13.24
C ALA A 197 1.82 12.01 -11.87
N GLY A 198 2.66 11.97 -10.83
CA GLY A 198 2.27 12.39 -9.48
C GLY A 198 3.11 11.85 -8.33
N VAL A 199 3.90 10.80 -8.54
CA VAL A 199 4.74 10.22 -7.47
C VAL A 199 6.04 11.02 -7.33
N GLY A 200 6.01 12.07 -6.51
CA GLY A 200 7.15 12.59 -5.75
C GLY A 200 8.44 12.96 -6.49
N SER A 201 8.45 14.10 -7.22
CA SER A 201 9.65 14.94 -7.27
C SER A 201 9.64 15.88 -6.06
N GLY A 202 9.94 15.31 -4.90
CA GLY A 202 10.10 16.04 -3.65
C GLY A 202 11.53 16.58 -3.52
N HIS A 203 11.75 17.78 -4.03
CA HIS A 203 12.77 18.76 -3.60
C HIS A 203 14.14 18.22 -3.15
N GLY A 204 15.11 18.31 -4.07
CA GLY A 204 16.53 18.29 -3.74
C GLY A 204 16.86 19.36 -2.70
N CYS A 205 17.38 18.93 -1.55
CA CYS A 205 17.93 19.82 -0.55
C CYS A 205 19.25 20.38 -1.09
N SER A 206 19.22 21.61 -1.60
CA SER A 206 20.41 22.39 -1.91
C SER A 206 21.11 22.77 -0.61
N HIS A 207 22.22 22.10 -0.27
CA HIS A 207 23.20 22.67 0.64
C HIS A 207 24.19 23.48 -0.18
N GLY A 208 23.91 24.78 -0.24
CA GLY A 208 24.80 25.78 -0.81
C GLY A 208 25.71 26.37 0.26
N ARG A 209 27.01 26.23 0.00
CA ARG A 209 28.19 26.94 0.53
C ARG A 209 28.58 26.72 1.99
#